data_AF-A0A538R524-F1
#
_entry.id   AF-A0A538R524-F1
#
_cell.length_a   1.000
_cell.length_b   1.000
_cell.length_c   1.000
_cell.angle_alpha   90.00
_cell.angle_beta   90.00
_cell.angle_gamma   90.00
#
_symmetry.space_group_name_H-M   'P 1'
#
loop_
_entity.id
_entity.type
_entity.pdbx_description
1 polymer ?
#
loop_
_entity_poly.entity_id
_entity_poly.type
_entity_poly.pdbx_seq_one_letter_code
_entity_poly.pdbx_strand_id
1 'polypeptide(L)'
;MTAARALWDLAVRAWLVIAAWYGLRRPAPLQRLASIGHPRRFVRAAIAPAGRHFALAIALLPRARRDEATVTFLICKALDAFEDLSTDRARARAGLIAAASYLTGRTARPPLGDGLAAIRESDRLEALLAARLPMLRVALEALPEAAGARGRALIDRIAGGMLRASPDRRIYADEVLGEAVVFAAGVAAPGTAPPVLACRAAGRALQLANDLRDAGTDRARGIALYQALPELPIVPRLLRWLPAGIGCGTRAAATLVVVTTCAFYLRQVGAERIPARLRHPLRTALAGGCSRRSYLATITAIEDVLREALARVAGVAASPGLAAPALPTALPGASDPVASAATLIALAMELVHAVPVAPLAAAPPDAGEPGKAVVLADYLLFAAVERLGDLGPGAFTHVAAMLEQLAAPTDRAALARSTALAELAAAEVG
;
A
#
# COMPACT_ATOMS: atom_id res chain seq x y z
N MET A 1 13.84 13.78 29.03
CA MET A 1 13.87 12.31 28.82
C MET A 1 15.32 11.87 28.94
N THR A 2 15.67 10.97 29.86
CA THR A 2 17.08 10.65 30.15
C THR A 2 17.71 9.83 29.02
N ALA A 3 19.02 10.00 28.76
CA ALA A 3 19.77 9.24 27.75
C ALA A 3 19.64 7.71 27.95
N ALA A 4 19.62 7.25 29.21
CA ALA A 4 19.40 5.86 29.56
C ALA A 4 18.05 5.30 29.05
N ARG A 5 16.97 6.09 29.12
CA ARG A 5 15.65 5.67 28.61
C ARG A 5 15.65 5.54 27.08
N ALA A 6 16.35 6.44 26.39
CA ALA A 6 16.49 6.37 24.94
C ALA A 6 17.32 5.15 24.50
N LEU A 7 18.42 4.85 25.19
CA LEU A 7 19.24 3.66 24.95
C LEU A 7 18.46 2.37 25.21
N TRP A 8 17.71 2.31 26.31
CA TRP A 8 16.86 1.16 26.61
C TRP A 8 15.79 0.94 25.53
N ASP A 9 15.10 2.00 25.10
CA ASP A 9 14.11 1.92 24.04
C ASP A 9 14.71 1.45 22.70
N LEU A 10 15.96 1.83 22.41
CA LEU A 10 16.69 1.37 21.24
C LEU A 10 17.05 -0.12 21.35
N ALA A 11 17.58 -0.55 22.49
CA ALA A 11 17.91 -1.96 22.73
C ALA A 11 16.68 -2.87 22.63
N VAL A 12 15.57 -2.46 23.23
CA VAL A 12 14.28 -3.19 23.14
C VAL A 12 13.80 -3.26 21.70
N ARG A 13 13.92 -2.18 20.91
CA ARG A 13 13.56 -2.18 19.48
C ARG A 13 14.44 -3.14 18.68
N ALA A 14 15.75 -3.07 18.86
CA ALA A 14 16.69 -3.95 18.18
C ALA A 14 16.36 -5.43 18.48
N TRP A 15 16.12 -5.76 19.75
CA TRP A 15 15.70 -7.10 20.15
C TRP A 15 14.40 -7.55 19.48
N LEU A 16 13.37 -6.68 19.46
CA LEU A 16 12.08 -7.02 18.82
C LEU A 16 12.21 -7.20 17.31
N VAL A 17 13.03 -6.38 16.64
CA VAL A 17 13.32 -6.53 15.22
C VAL A 17 14.02 -7.86 14.96
N ILE A 18 15.02 -8.22 15.77
CA ILE A 18 15.72 -9.51 15.68
C ILE A 18 14.74 -10.67 15.90
N ALA A 19 13.92 -10.60 16.95
CA ALA A 19 12.93 -11.63 17.26
C ALA A 19 11.90 -11.81 16.14
N ALA A 20 11.35 -10.72 15.60
CA ALA A 20 10.44 -10.76 14.47
C ALA A 20 11.13 -11.30 13.20
N TRP A 21 12.39 -10.93 12.96
CA TRP A 21 13.18 -11.41 11.83
C TRP A 21 13.40 -12.93 11.90
N TYR A 22 13.81 -13.44 13.07
CA TYR A 22 13.93 -14.88 13.30
C TYR A 22 12.60 -15.63 13.16
N GLY A 23 11.48 -14.96 13.42
CA GLY A 23 10.14 -15.51 13.28
C GLY A 23 9.61 -15.58 11.84
N LEU A 24 10.15 -14.80 10.89
CA LEU A 24 9.58 -14.64 9.54
C LEU A 24 9.40 -15.94 8.73
N ARG A 25 10.18 -16.97 9.05
CA ARG A 25 10.16 -18.27 8.34
C ARG A 25 9.88 -19.45 9.25
N ARG A 26 9.51 -19.20 10.51
CA ARG A 26 9.22 -20.26 11.46
C ARG A 26 7.72 -20.52 11.51
N PRO A 27 7.31 -21.79 11.65
CA PRO A 27 5.92 -22.12 11.88
C PRO A 27 5.41 -21.46 13.17
N ALA A 28 4.13 -21.11 13.19
CA ALA A 28 3.46 -20.54 14.34
C ALA A 28 3.41 -21.60 15.45
N PRO A 29 3.87 -21.28 16.68
CA PRO A 29 3.85 -22.24 17.79
C PRO A 29 2.44 -22.32 18.40
N LEU A 30 1.46 -22.84 17.65
CA LEU A 30 0.03 -22.77 17.95
C LEU A 30 -0.32 -23.33 19.33
N GLN A 31 0.22 -24.50 19.70
CA GLN A 31 -0.03 -25.10 21.02
C GLN A 31 0.47 -24.21 22.16
N ARG A 32 1.66 -23.61 21.98
CA ARG A 32 2.22 -22.66 22.96
C ARG A 32 1.41 -21.38 23.02
N LEU A 33 0.95 -20.85 21.88
CA LEU A 33 0.10 -19.65 21.87
C LEU A 33 -1.24 -19.92 22.55
N ALA A 34 -1.82 -21.09 22.30
CA ALA A 34 -3.07 -21.53 22.91
C ALA A 34 -2.96 -21.71 24.43
N SER A 35 -1.77 -22.03 24.98
CA SER A 35 -1.61 -22.16 26.44
C SER A 35 -1.38 -20.83 27.18
N ILE A 36 -1.19 -19.71 26.47
CA ILE A 36 -0.96 -18.42 27.11
C ILE A 36 -2.28 -17.86 27.65
N GLY A 37 -2.47 -17.88 28.97
CA GLY A 37 -3.64 -17.30 29.64
C GLY A 37 -3.61 -15.78 29.84
N HIS A 38 -2.46 -15.12 29.70
CA HIS A 38 -2.30 -13.69 30.00
C HIS A 38 -2.39 -12.82 28.73
N PRO A 39 -3.35 -11.86 28.62
CA PRO A 39 -3.59 -11.08 27.40
C PRO A 39 -2.36 -10.40 26.80
N ARG A 40 -1.60 -9.65 27.62
CA ARG A 40 -0.36 -8.99 27.16
C ARG A 40 0.71 -9.97 26.66
N ARG A 41 0.84 -11.16 27.26
CA ARG A 41 1.81 -12.17 26.81
C ARG A 41 1.34 -12.80 25.50
N PHE A 42 0.03 -13.03 25.35
CA PHE A 42 -0.57 -13.58 24.14
C PHE A 42 -0.33 -12.65 22.95
N VAL A 43 -0.71 -11.37 23.06
CA VAL A 43 -0.53 -10.34 22.02
C VAL A 43 0.92 -10.24 21.55
N ARG A 44 1.87 -10.21 22.50
CA ARG A 44 3.31 -10.14 22.20
C ARG A 44 3.83 -11.40 21.50
N ALA A 45 3.33 -12.57 21.86
CA ALA A 45 3.75 -13.83 21.25
C ALA A 45 3.11 -14.03 19.86
N ALA A 46 1.88 -13.55 19.67
CA ALA A 46 1.10 -13.73 18.45
C ALA A 46 1.55 -12.80 17.31
N ILE A 47 2.09 -11.60 17.61
CA ILE A 47 2.38 -10.61 16.55
C ILE A 47 3.41 -11.09 15.53
N ALA A 48 4.46 -11.77 15.94
CA ALA A 48 5.51 -12.24 15.03
C ALA A 48 4.98 -13.24 13.98
N PRO A 49 4.34 -14.36 14.37
CA PRO A 49 3.79 -15.30 13.40
C PRO A 49 2.60 -14.74 12.60
N ALA A 50 1.77 -13.86 13.20
CA ALA A 50 0.61 -13.29 12.52
C ALA A 50 0.99 -12.17 11.52
N GLY A 51 1.90 -11.28 11.93
CA GLY A 51 2.25 -10.09 11.18
C GLY A 51 3.37 -10.25 10.16
N ARG A 52 4.24 -11.26 10.31
CA ARG A 52 5.43 -11.44 9.47
C ARG A 52 6.18 -10.11 9.27
N HIS A 53 6.19 -9.57 8.04
CA HIS A 53 6.85 -8.29 7.73
C HIS A 53 6.22 -7.09 8.46
N PHE A 54 4.92 -7.10 8.73
CA PHE A 54 4.27 -6.07 9.54
C PHE A 54 4.72 -6.12 11.00
N ALA A 55 5.05 -7.30 11.52
CA ALA A 55 5.60 -7.41 12.88
C ALA A 55 6.94 -6.67 13.02
N LEU A 56 7.78 -6.71 11.97
CA LEU A 56 9.01 -5.91 11.92
C LEU A 56 8.72 -4.41 11.88
N ALA A 57 7.77 -3.97 11.06
CA ALA A 57 7.39 -2.56 10.98
C ALA A 57 6.84 -2.06 12.33
N ILE A 58 5.96 -2.84 12.98
CA ILE A 58 5.42 -2.55 14.31
C ILE A 58 6.54 -2.53 15.37
N ALA A 59 7.52 -3.43 15.29
CA ALA A 59 8.68 -3.43 16.21
C ALA A 59 9.50 -2.13 16.11
N LEU A 60 9.61 -1.53 14.92
CA LEU A 60 10.34 -0.27 14.70
C LEU A 60 9.63 0.94 15.31
N LEU A 61 8.30 0.89 15.47
CA LEU A 61 7.51 2.00 16.02
C LEU A 61 7.95 2.37 17.45
N PRO A 62 7.75 3.65 17.85
CA PRO A 62 7.83 4.07 19.25
C PRO A 62 6.91 3.24 20.14
N ARG A 63 7.35 2.97 21.37
CA ARG A 63 6.61 2.12 22.32
C ARG A 63 5.15 2.52 22.49
N ALA A 64 4.88 3.82 22.62
CA ALA A 64 3.53 4.36 22.78
C ALA A 64 2.58 4.01 21.62
N ARG A 65 3.11 3.81 20.42
CA ARG A 65 2.35 3.49 19.20
C ARG A 65 2.34 2.01 18.88
N ARG A 66 3.36 1.28 19.36
CA ARG A 66 3.52 -0.15 19.11
C ARG A 66 2.38 -0.96 19.70
N ASP A 67 2.00 -0.68 20.94
CA ASP A 67 0.96 -1.47 21.62
C ASP A 67 -0.39 -1.30 20.90
N GLU A 68 -0.76 -0.06 20.54
CA GLU A 68 -1.95 0.23 19.73
C GLU A 68 -1.92 -0.49 18.38
N ALA A 69 -0.83 -0.37 17.61
CA ALA A 69 -0.69 -1.03 16.31
C ALA A 69 -0.70 -2.56 16.41
N THR A 70 -0.10 -3.13 17.46
CA THR A 70 -0.05 -4.58 17.67
C THR A 70 -1.45 -5.14 17.94
N VAL A 71 -2.18 -4.52 18.87
CA VAL A 71 -3.50 -4.99 19.28
C VAL A 71 -4.49 -4.85 18.12
N THR A 72 -4.52 -3.70 17.46
CA THR A 72 -5.42 -3.47 16.33
C THR A 72 -5.11 -4.37 15.14
N PHE A 73 -3.83 -4.60 14.81
CA PHE A 73 -3.44 -5.55 13.76
C PHE A 73 -3.95 -6.97 14.04
N LEU A 74 -3.73 -7.47 15.27
CA LEU A 74 -4.18 -8.81 15.66
C LEU A 74 -5.72 -8.94 15.67
N ILE A 75 -6.42 -7.86 16.06
CA ILE A 75 -7.88 -7.82 15.98
C ILE A 75 -8.35 -7.86 14.53
N CYS A 76 -7.75 -7.07 13.63
CA CYS A 76 -8.10 -7.11 12.22
C CYS A 76 -7.93 -8.53 11.65
N LYS A 77 -6.83 -9.21 12.02
CA LYS A 77 -6.58 -10.61 11.66
C LYS A 77 -7.60 -11.59 12.27
N ALA A 78 -8.11 -11.32 13.46
CA ALA A 78 -9.18 -12.12 14.05
C ALA A 78 -10.52 -11.90 13.33
N LEU A 79 -10.79 -10.70 12.80
CA LEU A 79 -11.99 -10.42 12.00
C LEU A 79 -11.92 -11.11 10.63
N ASP A 80 -10.75 -11.04 9.97
CA ASP A 80 -10.39 -11.77 8.74
C ASP A 80 -10.78 -13.25 8.84
N ALA A 81 -10.47 -13.87 9.98
CA ALA A 81 -10.78 -15.28 10.22
C ALA A 81 -12.27 -15.61 10.11
N PHE A 82 -13.17 -14.72 10.57
CA PHE A 82 -14.61 -14.94 10.44
C PHE A 82 -15.08 -14.79 9.00
N GLU A 83 -14.46 -13.92 8.21
CA GLU A 83 -14.76 -13.74 6.80
C GLU A 83 -14.28 -14.94 5.97
N ASP A 84 -13.00 -15.27 6.09
CA ASP A 84 -12.30 -16.21 5.20
C ASP A 84 -12.49 -17.67 5.57
N LEU A 85 -12.60 -17.99 6.87
CA LEU A 85 -12.61 -19.37 7.34
C LEU A 85 -14.03 -19.91 7.60
N SER A 86 -15.05 -19.07 7.49
CA SER A 86 -16.43 -19.51 7.67
C SER A 86 -16.88 -20.41 6.53
N THR A 87 -17.56 -21.51 6.88
CA THR A 87 -18.08 -22.50 5.92
C THR A 87 -19.14 -21.97 4.95
N ASP A 88 -19.85 -20.89 5.30
CA ASP A 88 -20.79 -20.21 4.42
C ASP A 88 -20.88 -18.70 4.71
N ARG A 89 -21.41 -17.94 3.75
CA ARG A 89 -21.48 -16.47 3.80
C ARG A 89 -22.40 -15.93 4.89
N ALA A 90 -23.47 -16.65 5.24
CA ALA A 90 -24.40 -16.22 6.29
C ALA A 90 -23.74 -16.33 7.67
N ARG A 91 -23.01 -17.42 7.92
CA ARG A 91 -22.17 -17.61 9.12
C ARG A 91 -21.04 -16.58 9.19
N ALA A 92 -20.35 -16.34 8.08
CA ALA A 92 -19.31 -15.32 8.00
C ALA A 92 -19.84 -13.95 8.46
N ARG A 93 -20.98 -13.54 7.88
CA ARG A 93 -21.67 -12.29 8.22
C ARG A 93 -22.07 -12.23 9.69
N ALA A 94 -22.72 -13.28 10.21
CA ALA A 94 -23.18 -13.33 11.59
C ALA A 94 -22.00 -13.31 12.60
N GLY A 95 -20.96 -14.10 12.33
CA GLY A 95 -19.74 -14.17 13.13
C GLY A 95 -19.01 -12.83 13.17
N LEU A 96 -18.87 -12.17 12.02
CA LEU A 96 -18.24 -10.87 11.92
C LEU A 96 -19.01 -9.77 12.68
N ILE A 97 -20.34 -9.71 12.54
CA ILE A 97 -21.20 -8.77 13.28
C ILE A 97 -21.03 -8.98 14.80
N ALA A 98 -21.06 -10.24 15.24
CA ALA A 98 -20.93 -10.59 16.65
C ALA A 98 -19.52 -10.28 17.19
N ALA A 99 -18.47 -10.60 16.43
CA ALA A 99 -17.07 -10.31 16.78
C ALA A 99 -16.84 -8.79 16.93
N ALA A 100 -17.24 -8.01 15.93
CA ALA A 100 -17.11 -6.55 15.96
C ALA A 100 -17.90 -5.94 17.12
N SER A 101 -19.14 -6.39 17.35
CA SER A 101 -19.97 -5.91 18.47
C SER A 101 -19.37 -6.27 19.83
N TYR A 102 -18.78 -7.45 19.96
CA TYR A 102 -18.09 -7.86 21.19
C TYR A 102 -16.84 -7.01 21.45
N LEU A 103 -15.98 -6.84 20.44
CA LEU A 103 -14.73 -6.08 20.55
C LEU A 103 -14.95 -4.59 20.82
N THR A 104 -16.05 -4.04 20.32
CA THR A 104 -16.44 -2.63 20.57
C THR A 104 -17.22 -2.44 21.86
N GLY A 105 -17.51 -3.52 22.59
CA GLY A 105 -18.22 -3.47 23.86
C GLY A 105 -19.74 -3.34 23.75
N ARG A 106 -20.31 -3.43 22.55
CA ARG A 106 -21.77 -3.46 22.34
C ARG A 106 -22.43 -4.73 22.87
N THR A 107 -21.68 -5.84 22.91
CA THR A 107 -22.16 -7.11 23.50
C THR A 107 -21.16 -7.66 24.52
N ALA A 108 -21.67 -8.41 25.51
CA ALA A 108 -20.84 -9.04 26.55
C ALA A 108 -20.33 -10.44 26.17
N ARG A 109 -21.01 -11.14 25.25
CA ARG A 109 -20.67 -12.51 24.86
C ARG A 109 -19.82 -12.52 23.59
N PRO A 110 -18.64 -13.18 23.58
CA PRO A 110 -17.89 -13.39 22.34
C PRO A 110 -18.66 -14.33 21.40
N PRO A 111 -18.52 -14.20 20.08
CA PRO A 111 -19.01 -15.23 19.17
C PRO A 111 -18.28 -16.54 19.42
N LEU A 112 -18.98 -17.65 19.21
CA LEU A 112 -18.35 -18.96 19.14
C LEU A 112 -17.53 -19.03 17.83
N GLY A 113 -16.30 -19.55 17.91
CA GLY A 113 -15.47 -19.83 16.73
C GLY A 113 -15.85 -21.13 16.03
N ASP A 114 -17.00 -21.71 16.39
CA ASP A 114 -17.48 -22.98 15.85
C ASP A 114 -17.81 -22.79 14.37
N GLY A 115 -17.19 -23.61 13.51
CA GLY A 115 -17.40 -23.56 12.06
C GLY A 115 -16.36 -22.75 11.26
N LEU A 116 -15.26 -22.31 11.90
CA LEU A 116 -14.07 -21.82 11.19
C LEU A 116 -13.23 -23.02 10.69
N ALA A 117 -13.17 -23.20 9.37
CA ALA A 117 -12.44 -24.28 8.71
C ALA A 117 -11.00 -23.84 8.39
N ALA A 118 -10.05 -24.24 9.23
CA ALA A 118 -8.64 -23.92 9.05
C ALA A 118 -7.87 -25.04 8.33
N ILE A 119 -7.49 -24.80 7.07
CA ILE A 119 -6.76 -25.79 6.26
C ILE A 119 -5.25 -25.54 6.37
N ARG A 120 -4.82 -24.31 6.05
CA ARG A 120 -3.42 -23.91 6.05
C ARG A 120 -2.96 -23.53 7.45
N GLU A 121 -1.65 -23.46 7.64
CA GLU A 121 -1.07 -23.04 8.92
C GLU A 121 -1.44 -21.59 9.29
N SER A 122 -1.51 -20.69 8.31
CA SER A 122 -2.01 -19.32 8.48
C SER A 122 -3.43 -19.30 9.04
N ASP A 123 -4.29 -20.13 8.47
CA ASP A 123 -5.70 -20.21 8.82
C ASP A 123 -5.85 -20.69 10.27
N ARG A 124 -5.01 -21.64 10.70
CA ARG A 124 -5.02 -22.14 12.08
C ARG A 124 -4.61 -21.07 13.09
N LEU A 125 -3.67 -20.19 12.70
CA LEU A 125 -3.30 -19.04 13.54
C LEU A 125 -4.43 -18.02 13.61
N GLU A 126 -5.08 -17.71 12.50
CA GLU A 126 -6.21 -16.76 12.43
C GLU A 126 -7.43 -17.29 13.20
N ALA A 127 -7.77 -18.57 13.05
CA ALA A 127 -8.78 -19.25 13.85
C ALA A 127 -8.44 -19.21 15.35
N LEU A 128 -7.16 -19.36 15.73
CA LEU A 128 -6.74 -19.21 17.13
C LEU A 128 -6.92 -17.76 17.61
N LEU A 129 -6.63 -16.75 16.78
CA LEU A 129 -6.87 -15.35 17.13
C LEU A 129 -8.36 -15.08 17.36
N ALA A 130 -9.24 -15.61 16.49
CA ALA A 130 -10.69 -15.54 16.64
C ALA A 130 -11.18 -16.25 17.92
N ALA A 131 -10.68 -17.45 18.22
CA ALA A 131 -10.98 -18.16 19.47
C ALA A 131 -10.48 -17.41 20.73
N ARG A 132 -9.52 -16.49 20.57
CA ARG A 132 -8.93 -15.68 21.64
C ARG A 132 -9.40 -14.22 21.62
N LEU A 133 -10.54 -13.93 20.99
CA LEU A 133 -11.18 -12.61 21.03
C LEU A 133 -11.28 -12.01 22.44
N PRO A 134 -11.61 -12.76 23.52
CA PRO A 134 -11.61 -12.20 24.87
C PRO A 134 -10.27 -11.62 25.31
N MET A 135 -9.15 -12.27 24.96
CA MET A 135 -7.81 -11.76 25.27
C MET A 135 -7.51 -10.49 24.47
N LEU A 136 -7.93 -10.44 23.22
CA LEU A 136 -7.74 -9.27 22.36
C LEU A 136 -8.58 -8.07 22.83
N ARG A 137 -9.82 -8.31 23.29
CA ARG A 137 -10.68 -7.30 23.90
C ARG A 137 -10.05 -6.71 25.16
N VAL A 138 -9.59 -7.55 26.08
CA VAL A 138 -8.89 -7.08 27.30
C VAL A 138 -7.62 -6.27 26.94
N ALA A 139 -6.89 -6.70 25.91
CA ALA A 139 -5.72 -5.95 25.44
C ALA A 139 -6.10 -4.58 24.82
N LEU A 140 -7.23 -4.49 24.12
CA LEU A 140 -7.79 -3.24 23.57
C LEU A 140 -8.26 -2.30 24.69
N GLU A 141 -8.95 -2.82 25.70
CA GLU A 141 -9.41 -2.07 26.87
C GLU A 141 -8.24 -1.57 27.73
N ALA A 142 -7.10 -2.27 27.71
CA ALA A 142 -5.88 -1.87 28.41
C ALA A 142 -5.06 -0.79 27.66
N LEU A 143 -5.45 -0.37 26.45
CA LEU A 143 -4.83 0.76 25.76
C LEU A 143 -5.24 2.08 26.41
N PRO A 144 -4.43 3.15 26.24
CA PRO A 144 -4.88 4.50 26.59
C PRO A 144 -6.21 4.82 25.91
N GLU A 145 -7.10 5.54 26.60
CA GLU A 145 -8.49 5.78 26.16
C GLU A 145 -8.59 6.24 24.70
N ALA A 146 -7.81 7.25 24.30
CA ALA A 146 -7.79 7.76 22.93
C ALA A 146 -7.35 6.70 21.90
N ALA A 147 -6.40 5.82 22.25
CA ALA A 147 -5.97 4.72 21.39
C ALA A 147 -7.02 3.61 21.31
N GLY A 148 -7.65 3.27 22.45
CA GLY A 148 -8.76 2.33 22.50
C GLY A 148 -9.96 2.81 21.66
N ALA A 149 -10.29 4.10 21.73
CA ALA A 149 -11.36 4.71 20.92
C ALA A 149 -11.06 4.63 19.43
N ARG A 150 -9.84 4.99 18.99
CA ARG A 150 -9.43 4.84 17.59
C ARG A 150 -9.44 3.39 17.12
N GLY A 151 -8.99 2.46 17.97
CA GLY A 151 -9.02 1.03 17.68
C GLY A 151 -10.45 0.50 17.47
N ARG A 152 -11.39 0.87 18.34
CA ARG A 152 -12.82 0.54 18.18
C ARG A 152 -13.43 1.13 16.92
N ALA A 153 -13.11 2.39 16.62
CA ALA A 153 -13.58 3.04 15.39
C ALA A 153 -13.04 2.35 14.12
N LEU A 154 -11.78 1.87 14.13
CA LEU A 154 -11.24 1.07 13.04
C LEU A 154 -11.98 -0.26 12.89
N ILE A 155 -12.22 -0.97 14.00
CA ILE A 155 -12.94 -2.25 14.02
C ILE A 155 -14.31 -2.10 13.37
N ASP A 156 -15.05 -1.04 13.70
CA ASP A 156 -16.36 -0.75 13.10
C ASP A 156 -16.27 -0.47 11.60
N ARG A 157 -15.27 0.30 11.16
CA ARG A 157 -15.10 0.60 9.73
C ARG A 157 -14.73 -0.64 8.91
N ILE A 158 -13.75 -1.42 9.37
CA ILE A 158 -13.32 -2.66 8.70
C ILE A 158 -14.46 -3.68 8.67
N ALA A 159 -15.10 -3.94 9.80
CA ALA A 159 -16.22 -4.87 9.84
C ALA A 159 -17.37 -4.39 8.93
N GLY A 160 -17.66 -3.09 8.92
CA GLY A 160 -18.63 -2.50 8.00
C GLY A 160 -18.25 -2.72 6.52
N GLY A 161 -16.98 -2.54 6.16
CA GLY A 161 -16.47 -2.78 4.82
C GLY A 161 -16.60 -4.25 4.39
N MET A 162 -16.13 -5.16 5.23
CA MET A 162 -16.28 -6.61 5.03
C MET A 162 -17.75 -7.01 4.89
N LEU A 163 -18.67 -6.41 5.66
CA LEU A 163 -20.11 -6.71 5.58
C LEU A 163 -20.79 -6.18 4.31
N ARG A 164 -20.32 -5.05 3.78
CA ARG A 164 -20.84 -4.50 2.52
C ARG A 164 -20.37 -5.30 1.31
N ALA A 165 -19.35 -6.15 1.46
CA ALA A 165 -18.86 -7.17 0.52
C ALA A 165 -19.32 -6.91 -0.92
N SER A 166 -18.72 -5.89 -1.53
CA SER A 166 -18.99 -5.55 -2.92
C SER A 166 -18.37 -6.62 -3.83
N PRO A 167 -19.04 -7.03 -4.93
CA PRO A 167 -18.38 -7.79 -5.98
C PRO A 167 -17.20 -7.01 -6.58
N ASP A 168 -17.17 -5.69 -6.41
CA ASP A 168 -16.02 -4.86 -6.73
C ASP A 168 -14.93 -4.98 -5.66
N ARG A 169 -13.86 -5.69 -6.02
CA ARG A 169 -12.66 -5.88 -5.20
C ARG A 169 -11.97 -4.59 -4.81
N ARG A 170 -12.04 -3.54 -5.63
CA ARG A 170 -11.39 -2.26 -5.34
C ARG A 170 -12.08 -1.56 -4.17
N ILE A 171 -13.42 -1.54 -4.20
CA ILE A 171 -14.24 -0.99 -3.11
C ILE A 171 -13.96 -1.78 -1.83
N TYR A 172 -13.99 -3.12 -1.89
CA TYR A 172 -13.67 -3.95 -0.73
C TYR A 172 -12.27 -3.64 -0.17
N ALA A 173 -11.25 -3.58 -1.03
CA ALA A 173 -9.89 -3.29 -0.60
C ALA A 173 -9.73 -1.89 0.01
N ASP A 174 -10.51 -0.89 -0.44
CA ASP A 174 -10.55 0.44 0.17
C ASP A 174 -11.19 0.45 1.56
N GLU A 175 -12.31 -0.26 1.71
CA GLU A 175 -13.06 -0.29 2.95
C GLU A 175 -12.42 -1.16 4.04
N VAL A 176 -11.54 -2.09 3.65
CA VAL A 176 -10.84 -3.00 4.57
C VAL A 176 -9.38 -2.59 4.75
N LEU A 177 -8.51 -2.87 3.77
CA LEU A 177 -7.09 -2.56 3.92
C LEU A 177 -6.79 -1.07 3.76
N GLY A 178 -7.55 -0.33 2.95
CA GLY A 178 -7.42 1.12 2.86
C GLY A 178 -7.65 1.79 4.21
N GLU A 179 -8.73 1.42 4.92
CA GLU A 179 -9.01 1.86 6.28
C GLU A 179 -7.92 1.47 7.28
N ALA A 180 -7.36 0.27 7.16
CA ALA A 180 -6.23 -0.16 7.97
C ALA A 180 -4.98 0.72 7.74
N VAL A 181 -4.70 1.10 6.49
CA VAL A 181 -3.59 2.00 6.18
C VAL A 181 -3.87 3.44 6.66
N VAL A 182 -5.09 3.94 6.52
CA VAL A 182 -5.49 5.26 7.06
C VAL A 182 -5.27 5.31 8.57
N PHE A 183 -5.69 4.24 9.28
CA PHE A 183 -5.41 4.11 10.70
C PHE A 183 -3.92 4.05 11.01
N ALA A 184 -3.15 3.22 10.29
CA ALA A 184 -1.71 3.10 10.49
C ALA A 184 -0.99 4.44 10.27
N ALA A 185 -1.42 5.24 9.28
CA ALA A 185 -0.93 6.59 9.03
C ALA A 185 -1.26 7.53 10.20
N GLY A 186 -2.48 7.48 10.73
CA GLY A 186 -2.88 8.26 11.92
C GLY A 186 -2.08 7.89 13.18
N VAL A 187 -1.78 6.60 13.38
CA VAL A 187 -0.86 6.15 14.44
C VAL A 187 0.57 6.63 14.19
N ALA A 188 1.01 6.64 12.93
CA ALA A 188 2.35 7.05 12.54
C ALA A 188 2.57 8.57 12.70
N ALA A 189 1.59 9.41 12.39
CA ALA A 189 1.68 10.86 12.58
C ALA A 189 0.41 11.42 13.22
N PRO A 190 0.24 11.26 14.55
CA PRO A 190 -0.90 11.81 15.28
C PRO A 190 -0.96 13.33 15.10
N GLY A 191 -2.15 13.85 14.81
CA GLY A 191 -2.37 15.28 14.58
C GLY A 191 -2.14 15.74 13.13
N THR A 192 -1.75 14.84 12.23
CA THR A 192 -1.69 15.12 10.79
C THR A 192 -2.76 14.28 10.08
N ALA A 193 -3.59 14.94 9.26
CA ALA A 193 -4.59 14.24 8.44
C ALA A 193 -3.88 13.31 7.44
N PRO A 194 -4.19 12.00 7.42
CA PRO A 194 -3.63 11.07 6.44
C PRO A 194 -4.03 11.43 5.00
N PRO A 195 -3.16 11.19 4.00
CA PRO A 195 -3.51 11.33 2.59
C PRO A 195 -4.35 10.12 2.20
N VAL A 196 -5.68 10.26 2.29
CA VAL A 196 -6.62 9.14 2.22
C VAL A 196 -6.48 8.34 0.93
N LEU A 197 -6.25 8.98 -0.22
CA LEU A 197 -6.10 8.26 -1.49
C LEU A 197 -4.78 7.50 -1.57
N ALA A 198 -3.69 8.08 -1.06
CA ALA A 198 -2.43 7.34 -0.98
C ALA A 198 -2.52 6.17 0.02
N CYS A 199 -3.30 6.32 1.10
CA CYS A 199 -3.58 5.23 2.04
C CYS A 199 -4.38 4.12 1.38
N ARG A 200 -5.46 4.48 0.66
CA ARG A 200 -6.27 3.57 -0.15
C ARG A 200 -5.44 2.85 -1.22
N ALA A 201 -4.57 3.57 -1.92
CA ALA A 201 -3.67 2.98 -2.92
C ALA A 201 -2.72 1.95 -2.31
N ALA A 202 -2.12 2.25 -1.17
CA ALA A 202 -1.32 1.25 -0.45
C ALA A 202 -2.18 0.08 0.07
N GLY A 203 -3.40 0.32 0.53
CA GLY A 203 -4.35 -0.72 0.92
C GLY A 203 -4.66 -1.67 -0.23
N ARG A 204 -5.04 -1.13 -1.39
CA ARG A 204 -5.28 -1.91 -2.63
C ARG A 204 -4.02 -2.64 -3.09
N ALA A 205 -2.86 -1.99 -3.10
CA ALA A 205 -1.60 -2.64 -3.46
C ALA A 205 -1.25 -3.79 -2.49
N LEU A 206 -1.55 -3.68 -1.20
CA LEU A 206 -1.34 -4.77 -0.25
C LEU A 206 -2.34 -5.91 -0.46
N GLN A 207 -3.61 -5.61 -0.73
CA GLN A 207 -4.64 -6.62 -1.02
C GLN A 207 -4.28 -7.40 -2.28
N LEU A 208 -3.98 -6.69 -3.37
CA LEU A 208 -3.61 -7.30 -4.64
C LEU A 208 -2.30 -8.10 -4.54
N ALA A 209 -1.41 -7.75 -3.61
CA ALA A 209 -0.21 -8.54 -3.35
C ALA A 209 -0.53 -9.88 -2.65
N ASN A 210 -1.61 -9.95 -1.88
CA ASN A 210 -2.11 -11.22 -1.34
C ASN A 210 -2.79 -12.02 -2.46
N ASP A 211 -3.70 -11.39 -3.23
CA ASP A 211 -4.35 -12.03 -4.39
C ASP A 211 -3.31 -12.63 -5.36
N LEU A 212 -2.20 -11.93 -5.63
CA LEU A 212 -1.10 -12.42 -6.45
C LEU A 212 -0.39 -13.66 -5.89
N ARG A 213 -0.27 -13.78 -4.56
CA ARG A 213 0.33 -14.95 -3.91
C ARG A 213 -0.62 -16.14 -3.90
N ASP A 214 -1.92 -15.88 -3.77
CA ASP A 214 -2.96 -16.90 -3.72
C ASP A 214 -3.52 -17.26 -5.10
N ALA A 215 -3.12 -16.55 -6.16
CA ALA A 215 -3.52 -16.83 -7.53
C ALA A 215 -3.10 -18.24 -7.97
N GLY A 216 -4.09 -19.12 -8.14
CA GLY A 216 -3.90 -20.49 -8.64
C GLY A 216 -3.75 -20.61 -10.16
N THR A 217 -3.89 -19.50 -10.91
CA THR A 217 -3.76 -19.47 -12.37
C THR A 217 -2.98 -18.24 -12.83
N ASP A 218 -2.32 -18.34 -13.98
CA ASP A 218 -1.59 -17.21 -14.58
C ASP A 218 -2.52 -16.06 -14.96
N ARG A 219 -3.75 -16.36 -15.39
CA ARG A 219 -4.77 -15.34 -15.68
C ARG A 219 -5.14 -14.55 -14.43
N ALA A 220 -5.41 -15.22 -13.30
CA ALA A 220 -5.72 -14.54 -12.05
C ALA A 220 -4.54 -13.68 -11.58
N ARG A 221 -3.31 -14.18 -11.73
CA ARG A 221 -2.09 -13.42 -11.45
C ARG A 221 -1.98 -12.18 -12.33
N GLY A 222 -2.18 -12.32 -13.64
CA GLY A 222 -2.15 -11.22 -14.60
C GLY A 222 -3.18 -10.13 -14.28
N ILE A 223 -4.41 -10.52 -13.93
CA ILE A 223 -5.47 -9.58 -13.54
C ILE A 223 -5.07 -8.81 -12.27
N ALA A 224 -4.64 -9.51 -11.22
CA ALA A 224 -4.25 -8.85 -9.97
C ALA A 224 -3.04 -7.93 -10.14
N LEU A 225 -2.08 -8.32 -10.98
CA LEU A 225 -0.92 -7.48 -11.30
C LEU A 225 -1.34 -6.21 -12.05
N TYR A 226 -2.16 -6.35 -13.09
CA TYR A 226 -2.65 -5.23 -13.88
C TYR A 226 -3.48 -4.25 -13.02
N GLN A 227 -4.31 -4.78 -12.12
CA GLN A 227 -5.06 -3.96 -11.16
C GLN A 227 -4.15 -3.19 -10.20
N ALA A 228 -2.96 -3.70 -9.88
CA ALA A 228 -2.04 -3.04 -8.96
C ALA A 228 -1.26 -1.90 -9.61
N LEU A 229 -1.02 -1.94 -10.93
CA LEU A 229 -0.21 -0.95 -11.64
C LEU A 229 -0.57 0.52 -11.35
N PRO A 230 -1.85 0.95 -11.38
CA PRO A 230 -2.22 2.34 -11.06
C PRO A 230 -2.01 2.70 -9.58
N GLU A 231 -1.88 1.72 -8.70
CA GLU A 231 -1.69 1.97 -7.27
C GLU A 231 -0.22 2.25 -6.92
N LEU A 232 0.70 1.53 -7.57
CA LEU A 232 2.12 1.55 -7.20
C LEU A 232 2.76 2.94 -7.25
N PRO A 233 2.52 3.79 -8.29
CA PRO A 233 3.06 5.15 -8.33
C PRO A 233 2.57 6.06 -7.21
N ILE A 234 1.42 5.77 -6.62
CA ILE A 234 0.80 6.58 -5.57
C ILE A 234 1.40 6.22 -4.20
N VAL A 235 1.77 4.95 -3.97
CA VAL A 235 2.27 4.46 -2.67
C VAL A 235 3.44 5.30 -2.09
N PRO A 236 4.48 5.71 -2.84
CA PRO A 236 5.57 6.54 -2.32
C PRO A 236 5.12 7.87 -1.71
N ARG A 237 3.95 8.39 -2.09
CA ARG A 237 3.38 9.62 -1.53
C ARG A 237 3.12 9.50 -0.02
N LEU A 238 2.83 8.30 0.49
CA LEU A 238 2.72 8.07 1.94
C LEU A 238 4.02 8.38 2.66
N LEU A 239 5.16 8.07 2.05
CA LEU A 239 6.45 8.38 2.61
C LEU A 239 6.74 9.89 2.54
N ARG A 240 6.35 10.56 1.46
CA ARG A 240 6.51 12.02 1.32
C ARG A 240 5.62 12.81 2.27
N TRP A 241 4.43 12.30 2.60
CA TRP A 241 3.49 12.92 3.52
C TRP A 241 4.00 12.98 4.97
N LEU A 242 4.83 12.02 5.39
CA LEU A 242 5.29 11.95 6.77
C LEU A 242 6.01 13.24 7.19
N PRO A 243 5.63 13.88 8.31
CA PRO A 243 6.26 15.12 8.77
C PRO A 243 7.78 14.99 8.94
N ALA A 244 8.53 16.03 8.59
CA ALA A 244 9.99 16.00 8.69
C ALA A 244 10.51 15.70 10.11
N GLY A 245 9.77 16.17 11.13
CA GLY A 245 10.06 15.93 12.54
C GLY A 245 9.65 14.55 13.08
N ILE A 246 9.11 13.65 12.24
CA ILE A 246 8.64 12.35 12.72
C ILE A 246 9.82 11.48 13.21
N GLY A 247 9.58 10.71 14.27
CA GLY A 247 10.61 9.88 14.90
C GLY A 247 11.23 8.85 13.94
N CYS A 248 12.52 8.55 14.14
CA CYS A 248 13.29 7.61 13.31
C CYS A 248 12.62 6.24 13.15
N GLY A 249 12.07 5.69 14.23
CA GLY A 249 11.37 4.41 14.21
C GLY A 249 10.12 4.40 13.32
N THR A 250 9.38 5.51 13.28
CA THR A 250 8.22 5.65 12.40
C THR A 250 8.64 5.72 10.94
N ARG A 251 9.66 6.53 10.60
CA ARG A 251 10.22 6.57 9.24
C ARG A 251 10.70 5.19 8.80
N ALA A 252 11.40 4.47 9.68
CA ALA A 252 11.89 3.12 9.41
C ALA A 252 10.72 2.15 9.17
N ALA A 253 9.69 2.17 10.00
CA ALA A 253 8.51 1.32 9.85
C ALA A 253 7.80 1.56 8.50
N ALA A 254 7.53 2.81 8.16
CA ALA A 254 6.90 3.18 6.89
C ALA A 254 7.77 2.79 5.69
N THR A 255 9.07 3.09 5.75
CA THR A 255 10.04 2.71 4.71
C THR A 255 10.04 1.20 4.51
N LEU A 256 10.04 0.41 5.59
CA LEU A 256 10.07 -1.04 5.50
C LEU A 256 8.85 -1.58 4.74
N VAL A 257 7.64 -1.14 5.09
CA VAL A 257 6.39 -1.60 4.46
C VAL A 257 6.35 -1.24 2.98
N VAL A 258 6.71 0.00 2.65
CA VAL A 258 6.69 0.45 1.25
C VAL A 258 7.76 -0.27 0.42
N VAL A 259 8.99 -0.38 0.94
CA VAL A 259 10.09 -1.05 0.23
C VAL A 259 9.80 -2.53 0.02
N THR A 260 9.27 -3.26 1.01
CA THR A 260 8.93 -4.68 0.83
C THR A 260 7.79 -4.87 -0.18
N THR A 261 6.80 -3.98 -0.18
CA THR A 261 5.68 -3.99 -1.14
C THR A 261 6.18 -3.72 -2.56
N CYS A 262 6.96 -2.65 -2.77
CA CYS A 262 7.53 -2.33 -4.08
C CYS A 262 8.48 -3.45 -4.57
N ALA A 263 9.36 -3.96 -3.70
CA ALA A 263 10.26 -5.06 -4.06
C ALA A 263 9.52 -6.38 -4.36
N PHE A 264 8.31 -6.57 -3.83
CA PHE A 264 7.45 -7.68 -4.23
C PHE A 264 6.95 -7.49 -5.66
N TYR A 265 6.34 -6.33 -5.98
CA TYR A 265 5.80 -6.05 -7.31
C TYR A 265 6.86 -5.99 -8.40
N LEU A 266 8.04 -5.41 -8.12
CA LEU A 266 9.16 -5.40 -9.06
C LEU A 266 9.60 -6.81 -9.48
N ARG A 267 9.48 -7.80 -8.58
CA ARG A 267 9.73 -9.20 -8.93
C ARG A 267 8.61 -9.79 -9.79
N GLN A 268 7.36 -9.41 -9.55
CA GLN A 268 6.21 -9.90 -10.34
C GLN A 268 6.22 -9.39 -11.78
N VAL A 269 6.67 -8.15 -12.00
CA VAL A 269 6.81 -7.55 -13.34
C VAL A 269 8.13 -7.93 -14.04
N GLY A 270 8.94 -8.82 -13.46
CA GLY A 270 10.19 -9.27 -14.06
C GLY A 270 11.27 -8.18 -14.17
N ALA A 271 11.32 -7.22 -13.24
CA ALA A 271 12.36 -6.19 -13.27
C ALA A 271 13.74 -6.82 -13.09
N GLU A 272 14.57 -6.77 -14.15
CA GLU A 272 15.91 -7.37 -14.18
C GLU A 272 16.85 -6.75 -13.14
N ARG A 273 16.69 -5.44 -12.89
CA ARG A 273 17.55 -4.68 -11.98
C ARG A 273 16.73 -4.09 -10.84
N ILE A 274 16.76 -4.77 -9.70
CA ILE A 274 16.23 -4.21 -8.45
C ILE A 274 17.36 -3.41 -7.76
N PRO A 275 17.18 -2.10 -7.51
CA PRO A 275 18.17 -1.28 -6.82
C PRO A 275 18.63 -1.93 -5.52
N ALA A 276 19.92 -1.80 -5.18
CA ALA A 276 20.49 -2.41 -3.97
C ALA A 276 19.72 -2.04 -2.69
N ARG A 277 19.16 -0.82 -2.65
CA ARG A 277 18.28 -0.33 -1.58
C ARG A 277 17.00 -1.16 -1.44
N LEU A 278 16.41 -1.65 -2.52
CA LEU A 278 15.18 -2.44 -2.46
C LEU A 278 15.47 -3.93 -2.25
N ARG A 279 16.68 -4.40 -2.57
CA ARG A 279 17.12 -5.78 -2.28
C ARG A 279 17.31 -6.07 -0.79
N HIS A 280 17.55 -5.03 0.04
CA HIS A 280 17.73 -5.17 1.48
C HIS A 280 16.77 -4.28 2.29
N PRO A 281 15.46 -4.61 2.33
CA PRO A 281 14.43 -3.73 2.91
C PRO A 281 14.72 -3.29 4.34
N LEU A 282 15.22 -4.20 5.20
CA LEU A 282 15.51 -3.86 6.60
C LEU A 282 16.68 -2.87 6.73
N ARG A 283 17.76 -3.07 5.97
CA ARG A 283 18.91 -2.13 6.00
C ARG A 283 18.48 -0.75 5.52
N THR A 284 17.68 -0.70 4.46
CA THR A 284 17.15 0.53 3.89
C THR A 284 16.19 1.23 4.85
N ALA A 285 15.30 0.48 5.51
CA ALA A 285 14.41 1.01 6.53
C ALA A 285 15.18 1.63 7.71
N LEU A 286 16.21 0.95 8.21
CA LEU A 286 17.04 1.50 9.29
C LEU A 286 17.80 2.75 8.83
N ALA A 287 18.37 2.73 7.62
CA ALA A 287 19.05 3.90 7.06
C ALA A 287 18.11 5.09 6.86
N GLY A 288 16.88 4.87 6.35
CA GLY A 288 15.84 5.90 6.22
C GLY A 288 15.29 6.38 7.56
N GLY A 289 15.27 5.51 8.57
CA GLY A 289 15.00 5.88 9.95
C GLY A 289 16.02 6.88 10.48
N CYS A 290 17.30 6.57 10.32
CA CYS A 290 18.40 7.34 10.89
C CYS A 290 18.79 8.58 10.07
N SER A 291 18.49 8.63 8.77
CA SER A 291 18.92 9.71 7.88
C SER A 291 17.80 10.18 6.94
N ARG A 292 17.45 11.46 7.04
CA ARG A 292 16.49 12.11 6.11
C ARG A 292 16.95 12.03 4.67
N ARG A 293 18.26 12.19 4.41
CA ARG A 293 18.83 12.06 3.06
C ARG A 293 18.62 10.65 2.53
N SER A 294 18.92 9.62 3.33
CA SER A 294 18.72 8.22 2.90
C SER A 294 17.24 7.90 2.70
N TYR A 295 16.36 8.46 3.53
CA TYR A 295 14.91 8.34 3.41
C TYR A 295 14.42 8.90 2.06
N LEU A 296 14.74 10.16 1.74
CA LEU A 296 14.35 10.78 0.48
C LEU A 296 14.96 10.06 -0.74
N ALA A 297 16.23 9.67 -0.66
CA ALA A 297 16.88 8.89 -1.71
C ALA A 297 16.21 7.52 -1.94
N THR A 298 15.61 6.94 -0.88
CA THR A 298 14.85 5.68 -1.00
C THR A 298 13.52 5.92 -1.72
N ILE A 299 12.82 7.02 -1.40
CA ILE A 299 11.57 7.40 -2.08
C ILE A 299 11.82 7.59 -3.57
N THR A 300 12.80 8.41 -3.95
CA THR A 300 13.18 8.62 -5.35
C THR A 300 13.54 7.32 -6.05
N ALA A 301 14.35 6.46 -5.42
CA ALA A 301 14.71 5.17 -5.99
C ALA A 301 13.51 4.23 -6.20
N ILE A 302 12.46 4.33 -5.36
CA ILE A 302 11.20 3.59 -5.56
C ILE A 302 10.43 4.17 -6.74
N GLU A 303 10.26 5.49 -6.80
CA GLU A 303 9.54 6.16 -7.89
C GLU A 303 10.18 5.86 -9.25
N ASP A 304 11.51 5.94 -9.35
CA ASP A 304 12.24 5.71 -10.59
C ASP A 304 12.12 4.27 -11.08
N VAL A 305 12.31 3.29 -10.19
CA VAL A 305 12.22 1.88 -10.59
C VAL A 305 10.79 1.44 -10.91
N LEU A 306 9.78 2.04 -10.25
CA LEU A 306 8.38 1.77 -10.58
C LEU A 306 8.01 2.33 -11.95
N ARG A 307 8.49 3.54 -12.28
CA ARG A 307 8.35 4.12 -13.63
C ARG A 307 9.00 3.22 -14.68
N GLU A 308 10.24 2.79 -14.45
CA GLU A 308 10.96 1.87 -15.35
C GLU A 308 10.20 0.54 -15.53
N ALA A 309 9.67 0.00 -14.42
CA ALA A 309 8.88 -1.22 -14.45
C ALA A 309 7.58 -1.07 -15.25
N LEU A 310 6.88 0.06 -15.12
CA LEU A 310 5.67 0.35 -15.88
C LEU A 310 5.96 0.49 -17.38
N ALA A 311 7.02 1.22 -17.75
CA ALA A 311 7.47 1.32 -19.15
C ALA A 311 7.78 -0.06 -19.75
N ARG A 312 8.44 -0.93 -18.98
CA ARG A 312 8.70 -2.32 -19.39
C ARG A 312 7.42 -3.13 -19.58
N VAL A 313 6.46 -3.02 -18.66
CA VAL A 313 5.16 -3.70 -18.79
C VAL A 313 4.39 -3.20 -20.01
N ALA A 314 4.51 -1.92 -20.34
CA ALA A 314 3.97 -1.31 -21.57
C ALA A 314 4.70 -1.77 -22.85
N GLY A 315 5.82 -2.49 -22.76
CA GLY A 315 6.60 -2.92 -23.91
C GLY A 315 7.44 -1.80 -24.54
N VAL A 316 7.68 -0.70 -23.79
CA VAL A 316 8.42 0.45 -24.30
C VAL A 316 9.78 0.54 -23.64
N ALA A 317 10.82 0.87 -24.43
CA ALA A 317 12.13 1.17 -23.89
C ALA A 317 12.03 2.42 -23.00
N ALA A 318 12.51 2.33 -21.76
CA ALA A 318 12.61 3.51 -20.91
C ALA A 318 13.56 4.51 -21.59
N SER A 319 13.03 5.62 -22.12
CA SER A 319 13.85 6.65 -22.77
C SER A 319 14.79 7.28 -21.75
N PRO A 320 16.12 7.13 -21.87
CA PRO A 320 17.08 7.63 -20.89
C PRO A 320 17.19 9.17 -20.83
N GLY A 321 16.49 9.89 -21.70
CA GLY A 321 16.71 11.32 -21.95
C GLY A 321 15.45 12.19 -22.01
N LEU A 322 14.25 11.61 -21.95
CA LEU A 322 13.09 12.40 -21.56
C LEU A 322 13.24 12.60 -20.05
N ALA A 323 13.80 13.75 -19.67
CA ALA A 323 13.66 14.25 -18.31
C ALA A 323 12.16 14.34 -18.08
N ALA A 324 11.58 13.25 -17.57
CA ALA A 324 10.20 13.19 -17.13
C ALA A 324 9.95 14.49 -16.38
N PRO A 325 8.93 15.29 -16.74
CA PRO A 325 8.60 16.46 -15.96
C PRO A 325 8.54 15.96 -14.53
N ALA A 326 9.43 16.49 -13.68
CA ALA A 326 9.62 15.95 -12.33
C ALA A 326 8.23 15.82 -11.74
N LEU A 327 7.80 14.58 -11.45
CA LEU A 327 6.44 14.27 -10.97
C LEU A 327 6.03 15.42 -10.08
N PRO A 328 5.04 16.25 -10.49
CA PRO A 328 4.91 17.59 -9.95
C PRO A 328 4.99 17.49 -8.45
N THR A 329 6.10 17.99 -7.87
CA THR A 329 6.26 18.02 -6.42
C THR A 329 5.00 18.70 -5.94
N ALA A 330 4.13 17.93 -5.28
CA ALA A 330 2.71 18.22 -5.15
C ALA A 330 2.51 19.73 -5.08
N LEU A 331 1.84 20.31 -6.07
CA LEU A 331 1.59 21.76 -6.15
C LEU A 331 1.27 22.22 -4.72
N PRO A 332 2.00 23.20 -4.15
CA PRO A 332 1.78 23.58 -2.76
C PRO A 332 0.30 23.86 -2.51
N GLY A 333 -0.34 23.06 -1.65
CA GLY A 333 -1.78 23.17 -1.35
C GLY A 333 -2.72 22.32 -2.23
N ALA A 334 -2.21 21.56 -3.21
CA ALA A 334 -3.04 20.62 -3.97
C ALA A 334 -3.62 19.54 -3.06
N SER A 335 -4.89 19.24 -3.30
CA SER A 335 -5.59 18.15 -2.61
C SER A 335 -4.98 16.80 -2.99
N ASP A 336 -5.14 15.80 -2.12
CA ASP A 336 -4.64 14.45 -2.37
C ASP A 336 -5.19 13.82 -3.69
N PRO A 337 -6.46 14.06 -4.08
CA PRO A 337 -7.00 13.66 -5.39
C PRO A 337 -6.25 14.22 -6.58
N VAL A 338 -6.06 15.54 -6.62
CA VAL A 338 -5.36 16.22 -7.72
C VAL A 338 -3.95 15.68 -7.85
N ALA A 339 -3.25 15.59 -6.73
CA ALA A 339 -1.86 15.18 -6.75
C ALA A 339 -1.70 13.68 -7.07
N SER A 340 -2.66 12.81 -6.73
CA SER A 340 -2.65 11.40 -7.14
C SER A 340 -2.96 11.23 -8.64
N ALA A 341 -3.96 11.96 -9.14
CA ALA A 341 -4.29 11.99 -10.57
C ALA A 341 -3.13 12.53 -11.42
N ALA A 342 -2.44 13.58 -10.95
CA ALA A 342 -1.26 14.13 -11.62
C ALA A 342 -0.17 13.10 -11.85
N THR A 343 0.10 12.25 -10.86
CA THR A 343 1.08 11.18 -10.97
C THR A 343 0.71 10.19 -12.06
N LEU A 344 -0.57 9.81 -12.16
CA LEU A 344 -1.04 8.85 -13.16
C LEU A 344 -1.09 9.45 -14.57
N ILE A 345 -1.55 10.69 -14.71
CA ILE A 345 -1.58 11.41 -15.99
C ILE A 345 -0.17 11.58 -16.54
N ALA A 346 0.79 12.02 -15.71
CA ALA A 346 2.17 12.17 -16.14
C ALA A 346 2.75 10.85 -16.67
N LEU A 347 2.51 9.73 -15.98
CA LEU A 347 2.95 8.41 -16.43
C LEU A 347 2.25 7.96 -17.72
N ALA A 348 0.95 8.21 -17.86
CA ALA A 348 0.23 7.89 -19.09
C ALA A 348 0.80 8.67 -20.29
N MET A 349 1.08 9.97 -20.12
CA MET A 349 1.70 10.79 -21.15
C MET A 349 3.12 10.33 -21.49
N GLU A 350 3.92 9.93 -20.48
CA GLU A 350 5.24 9.32 -20.71
C GLU A 350 5.13 8.04 -21.57
N LEU A 351 4.15 7.18 -21.29
CA LEU A 351 3.92 5.96 -22.08
C LEU A 351 3.53 6.27 -23.53
N VAL A 352 2.60 7.20 -23.73
CA VAL A 352 2.14 7.61 -25.07
C VAL A 352 3.28 8.21 -25.89
N HIS A 353 4.05 9.14 -25.31
CA HIS A 353 5.18 9.77 -26.01
C HIS A 353 6.30 8.80 -26.38
N ALA A 354 6.41 7.69 -25.66
CA ALA A 354 7.43 6.68 -25.93
C ALA A 354 7.00 5.67 -27.02
N VAL A 355 5.73 5.70 -27.47
CA VAL A 355 5.27 4.92 -28.63
C VAL A 355 5.83 5.54 -29.92
N PRO A 356 6.53 4.76 -30.77
CA PRO A 356 7.03 5.27 -32.05
C PRO A 356 5.89 5.76 -32.94
N VAL A 357 6.09 6.94 -33.56
CA VAL A 357 5.12 7.56 -34.50
C VAL A 357 5.07 6.82 -35.86
N ALA A 358 6.02 5.93 -36.12
CA ALA A 358 6.04 5.13 -37.34
C ALA A 358 4.73 4.32 -37.48
N PRO A 359 4.19 4.17 -38.70
CA PRO A 359 2.87 3.58 -38.90
C PRO A 359 2.82 2.17 -38.29
N LEU A 360 1.86 1.97 -37.39
CA LEU A 360 1.52 0.70 -36.73
C LEU A 360 1.35 -0.49 -37.72
N ALA A 361 1.25 -0.20 -39.02
CA ALA A 361 1.07 -1.16 -40.10
C ALA A 361 2.35 -1.92 -40.53
N ALA A 362 3.56 -1.50 -40.13
CA ALA A 362 4.80 -2.07 -40.67
C ALA A 362 5.85 -2.49 -39.62
N ALA A 363 5.48 -2.56 -38.33
CA ALA A 363 6.42 -2.90 -37.28
C ALA A 363 6.90 -4.37 -37.40
N PRO A 364 8.21 -4.65 -37.35
CA PRO A 364 8.73 -6.01 -37.31
C PRO A 364 8.23 -6.73 -36.02
N PRO A 365 8.09 -8.06 -36.05
CA PRO A 365 7.49 -8.85 -34.96
C PRO A 365 8.19 -8.70 -33.59
N ASP A 366 9.44 -8.24 -33.56
CA ASP A 366 10.23 -8.05 -32.33
C ASP A 366 10.17 -6.62 -31.76
N ALA A 367 9.58 -5.66 -32.47
CA ALA A 367 9.31 -4.34 -31.93
C ALA A 367 8.07 -4.46 -31.03
N GLY A 368 8.28 -4.54 -29.71
CA GLY A 368 7.24 -4.81 -28.70
C GLY A 368 5.90 -4.14 -29.00
N GLU A 369 4.80 -4.86 -28.76
CA GLU A 369 3.44 -4.47 -29.14
C GLU A 369 3.08 -3.03 -28.70
N PRO A 370 3.11 -2.03 -29.60
CA PRO A 370 2.85 -0.63 -29.25
C PRO A 370 1.44 -0.43 -28.67
N GLY A 371 0.51 -1.33 -28.98
CA GLY A 371 -0.82 -1.36 -28.39
C GLY A 371 -0.82 -1.53 -26.86
N LYS A 372 0.18 -2.21 -26.27
CA LYS A 372 0.25 -2.38 -24.80
C LYS A 372 0.48 -1.07 -24.08
N ALA A 373 1.30 -0.19 -24.63
CA ALA A 373 1.59 1.11 -24.04
C ALA A 373 0.38 2.03 -24.06
N VAL A 374 -0.33 2.08 -25.18
CA VAL A 374 -1.57 2.86 -25.32
C VAL A 374 -2.64 2.34 -24.37
N VAL A 375 -2.87 1.02 -24.34
CA VAL A 375 -3.87 0.42 -23.42
C VAL A 375 -3.51 0.68 -21.95
N LEU A 376 -2.24 0.61 -21.57
CA LEU A 376 -1.82 0.93 -20.21
C LEU A 376 -1.98 2.42 -19.91
N ALA A 377 -1.65 3.30 -20.86
CA ALA A 377 -1.83 4.74 -20.70
C ALA A 377 -3.32 5.11 -20.51
N ASP A 378 -4.21 4.57 -21.34
CA ASP A 378 -5.66 4.76 -21.21
C ASP A 378 -6.16 4.29 -19.85
N TYR A 379 -5.67 3.13 -19.39
CA TYR A 379 -6.02 2.62 -18.07
C TYR A 379 -5.52 3.50 -16.91
N LEU A 380 -4.32 4.06 -17.02
CA LEU A 380 -3.79 5.02 -16.05
C LEU A 380 -4.58 6.34 -16.06
N LEU A 381 -4.98 6.84 -17.24
CA LEU A 381 -5.83 8.02 -17.37
C LEU A 381 -7.21 7.80 -16.76
N PHE A 382 -7.83 6.65 -17.04
CA PHE A 382 -9.10 6.28 -16.42
C PHE A 382 -8.98 6.23 -14.89
N ALA A 383 -7.94 5.57 -14.37
CA ALA A 383 -7.68 5.53 -12.93
C ALA A 383 -7.43 6.93 -12.34
N ALA A 384 -6.83 7.86 -13.10
CA ALA A 384 -6.67 9.26 -12.70
C ALA A 384 -8.00 9.99 -12.59
N VAL A 385 -8.89 9.81 -13.57
CA VAL A 385 -10.25 10.38 -13.56
C VAL A 385 -11.07 9.84 -12.39
N GLU A 386 -10.98 8.53 -12.11
CA GLU A 386 -11.65 7.93 -10.94
C GLU A 386 -11.23 8.61 -9.63
N ARG A 387 -9.96 9.01 -9.47
CA ARG A 387 -9.50 9.71 -8.25
C ARG A 387 -10.14 11.07 -8.06
N LEU A 388 -10.51 11.70 -9.16
CA LEU A 388 -11.05 13.05 -9.17
C LEU A 388 -12.56 13.07 -9.06
N GLY A 389 -13.23 11.94 -9.29
CA GLY A 389 -14.68 11.81 -9.08
C GLY A 389 -15.12 12.26 -7.69
N ASP A 390 -14.28 12.03 -6.66
CA ASP A 390 -14.53 12.45 -5.28
C ASP A 390 -14.60 13.98 -5.08
N LEU A 391 -14.08 14.77 -6.01
CA LEU A 391 -14.11 16.24 -5.98
C LEU A 391 -15.34 16.84 -6.69
N GLY A 392 -16.17 16.00 -7.32
CA GLY A 392 -17.33 16.42 -8.08
C GLY A 392 -17.01 17.01 -9.47
N PRO A 393 -18.02 17.53 -10.19
CA PRO A 393 -17.90 17.93 -11.60
C PRO A 393 -16.84 19.00 -11.88
N GLY A 394 -16.52 19.87 -10.92
CA GLY A 394 -15.50 20.92 -11.08
C GLY A 394 -14.05 20.41 -11.12
N ALA A 395 -13.83 19.12 -10.85
CA ALA A 395 -12.51 18.50 -10.90
C ALA A 395 -11.99 18.35 -12.33
N PHE A 396 -12.88 18.21 -13.32
CA PHE A 396 -12.49 18.06 -14.73
C PHE A 396 -11.76 19.29 -15.27
N THR A 397 -12.10 20.49 -14.78
CA THR A 397 -11.40 21.72 -15.15
C THR A 397 -9.94 21.70 -14.67
N HIS A 398 -9.66 21.09 -13.51
CA HIS A 398 -8.30 20.91 -13.01
C HIS A 398 -7.51 19.89 -13.83
N VAL A 399 -8.17 18.82 -14.29
CA VAL A 399 -7.56 17.85 -15.22
C VAL A 399 -7.22 18.49 -16.53
N ALA A 400 -8.17 19.22 -17.13
CA ALA A 400 -7.96 19.91 -18.39
C ALA A 400 -6.77 20.87 -18.27
N ALA A 401 -6.73 21.72 -17.24
CA ALA A 401 -5.61 22.62 -16.99
C ALA A 401 -4.27 21.87 -16.79
N MET A 402 -4.28 20.73 -16.08
CA MET A 402 -3.07 19.92 -15.91
C MET A 402 -2.63 19.23 -17.20
N LEU A 403 -3.56 18.69 -17.98
CA LEU A 403 -3.28 18.10 -19.29
C LEU A 403 -2.73 19.18 -20.23
N GLU A 404 -3.29 20.38 -20.23
CA GLU A 404 -2.76 21.52 -20.99
C GLU A 404 -1.34 21.88 -20.53
N GLN A 405 -1.06 21.90 -19.23
CA GLN A 405 0.29 22.16 -18.70
C GLN A 405 1.29 21.05 -19.04
N LEU A 406 0.86 19.78 -19.02
CA LEU A 406 1.71 18.62 -19.33
C LEU A 406 1.89 18.42 -20.85
N ALA A 407 0.91 18.83 -21.65
CA ALA A 407 0.96 18.83 -23.11
C ALA A 407 1.64 20.08 -23.67
N ALA A 408 1.74 21.16 -22.90
CA ALA A 408 2.55 22.31 -23.25
C ALA A 408 3.98 21.83 -23.51
N PRO A 409 4.50 21.98 -24.74
CA PRO A 409 5.76 21.36 -25.12
C PRO A 409 6.86 21.84 -24.18
N THR A 410 7.39 20.91 -23.39
CA THR A 410 8.54 21.15 -22.51
C THR A 410 9.79 21.52 -23.31
N ASP A 411 9.78 21.26 -24.62
CA ASP A 411 10.87 21.55 -25.53
C ASP A 411 10.43 22.57 -26.58
N ARG A 412 10.90 23.83 -26.44
CA ARG A 412 10.79 24.85 -27.51
C ARG A 412 11.34 24.32 -28.84
N ALA A 413 12.28 23.36 -28.83
CA ALA A 413 12.81 22.75 -30.05
C ALA A 413 11.87 21.68 -30.65
N ALA A 414 11.00 21.04 -29.86
CA ALA A 414 9.95 20.16 -30.39
C ALA A 414 8.81 20.99 -31.02
N LEU A 415 8.45 22.12 -30.39
CA LEU A 415 7.52 23.08 -30.98
C LEU A 415 8.11 23.65 -32.29
N ALA A 416 9.37 24.11 -32.29
CA ALA A 416 10.03 24.61 -33.49
C ALA A 416 10.14 23.55 -34.61
N ARG A 417 10.36 22.27 -34.28
CA ARG A 417 10.35 21.17 -35.26
C ARG A 417 8.94 20.90 -35.81
N SER A 418 7.91 20.96 -34.96
CA SER A 418 6.52 20.82 -35.39
C SER A 418 6.09 21.98 -36.29
N THR A 419 6.49 23.21 -35.96
CA THR A 419 6.21 24.40 -36.79
C THR A 419 6.97 24.32 -38.11
N ALA A 420 8.25 23.93 -38.10
CA ALA A 420 9.04 23.75 -39.31
C ALA A 420 8.49 22.64 -40.22
N LEU A 421 7.98 21.54 -39.64
CA LEU A 421 7.31 20.47 -40.40
C LEU A 421 5.97 20.91 -40.97
N ALA A 422 5.20 21.73 -40.24
CA ALA A 422 3.96 22.30 -40.75
C ALA A 422 4.19 23.34 -41.87
N GLU A 423 5.27 24.13 -41.77
CA GLU A 423 5.70 25.07 -42.81
C GLU A 423 6.20 24.34 -44.07
N LEU A 424 6.95 23.25 -43.91
CA LEU A 424 7.38 22.38 -45.01
C LEU A 424 6.19 21.71 -45.73
N ALA A 425 5.22 21.19 -44.97
CA ALA A 425 4.02 20.57 -45.53
C ALA A 425 3.12 21.60 -46.24
N ALA A 426 3.09 22.85 -45.78
CA ALA A 426 2.38 23.93 -46.46
C ALA A 426 3.08 24.40 -47.75
N ALA A 427 4.41 24.28 -47.82
CA ALA A 427 5.20 24.63 -49.00
C ALA A 427 5.15 23.57 -50.12
N GLU A 428 4.80 22.32 -49.82
CA GLU A 428 4.62 21.25 -50.82
C GLU A 428 3.23 21.25 -51.47
N VAL A 429 2.28 22.05 -50.97
CA VAL A 429 0.88 22.11 -51.43
C VAL A 429 0.58 23.39 -52.24
N GLY A 430 1.55 24.30 -52.39
CA GLY A 430 1.47 25.48 -53.27
C GLY A 430 2.45 25.39 -54.41
#